data_AF-A0A1H8U5D7-F1
#
_entry.id   AF-A0A1H8U5D7-F1
#
_cell.length_a   1.000
_cell.length_b   1.000
_cell.length_c   1.000
_cell.angle_alpha   90.00
_cell.angle_beta   90.00
_cell.angle_gamma   90.00
#
_symmetry.space_group_name_H-M   'P 1'
#
loop_
_entity.id
_entity.type
_entity.pdbx_description
1 polymer ?
#
loop_
_entity_poly.entity_id
_entity_poly.type
_entity_poly.pdbx_seq_one_letter_code
_entity_poly.pdbx_strand_id
1 'polypeptide(L)'
;MRRIRDAVNADESRFPGRIAELEVHDMGAMRNNPEIHDALADIRRRRHSGWQYYPLSSYIQQQGLDGIELTAQKYDSLSVILDGMLEPFETPFGASYRISGKHQGTPEHTVFSRFTFPIIDVSKREMHTQAAEHGFLPLMEETWFCHSPLKDGSQCGTCTPCIVSIRGGMGYRVPLKTRLRYRTRTPRRLFWAIRKKLRRTFG
;
A
#
# COMPACT_ATOMS: atom_id res chain seq x y z
N MET A 1 -5.98 8.61 11.24
CA MET A 1 -5.01 7.77 11.98
C MET A 1 -5.20 7.83 13.48
N ARG A 2 -5.26 9.01 14.13
CA ARG A 2 -5.49 9.10 15.60
C ARG A 2 -6.72 8.31 16.08
N ARG A 3 -7.89 8.52 15.47
CA ARG A 3 -9.12 7.75 15.76
C ARG A 3 -8.93 6.23 15.70
N ILE A 4 -8.33 5.72 14.63
CA ILE A 4 -8.08 4.29 14.45
C ILE A 4 -7.15 3.77 15.54
N ARG A 5 -6.07 4.51 15.84
CA ARG A 5 -5.16 4.17 16.95
C ARG A 5 -5.89 4.09 18.28
N ASP A 6 -6.65 5.14 18.62
CA ASP A 6 -7.34 5.22 19.90
C ASP A 6 -8.37 4.09 20.03
N ALA A 7 -9.07 3.74 18.94
CA ALA A 7 -10.02 2.63 18.93
C ALA A 7 -9.36 1.25 19.03
N VAL A 8 -8.23 1.03 18.35
CA VAL A 8 -7.46 -0.22 18.46
C VAL A 8 -6.92 -0.39 19.89
N ASN A 9 -6.30 0.66 20.44
CA ASN A 9 -5.69 0.63 21.76
C ASN A 9 -6.71 0.55 22.91
N ALA A 10 -7.99 0.88 22.66
CA ALA A 10 -9.03 0.79 23.68
C ALA A 10 -9.67 -0.60 23.80
N ASP A 11 -9.45 -1.51 22.84
CA ASP A 11 -10.02 -2.86 22.83
C ASP A 11 -8.92 -3.93 22.78
N GLU A 12 -8.18 -4.05 23.88
CA GLU A 12 -7.11 -5.06 24.04
C GLU A 12 -7.63 -6.51 23.92
N SER A 13 -8.92 -6.73 24.22
CA SER A 13 -9.54 -8.04 24.10
C SER A 13 -9.64 -8.52 22.65
N ARG A 14 -9.80 -7.56 21.71
CA ARG A 14 -9.90 -7.81 20.28
C ARG A 14 -8.58 -7.63 19.56
N PHE A 15 -7.81 -6.62 19.97
CA PHE A 15 -6.52 -6.29 19.40
C PHE A 15 -5.44 -6.52 20.45
N PRO A 16 -4.80 -7.70 20.45
CA PRO A 16 -3.75 -8.01 21.44
C PRO A 16 -2.49 -7.13 21.24
N GLY A 17 -2.38 -6.44 20.11
CA GLY A 17 -1.33 -5.47 19.82
C GLY A 17 -1.82 -4.03 19.97
N ARG A 18 -0.87 -3.11 20.09
CA ARG A 18 -1.13 -1.66 20.18
C ARG A 18 -0.52 -0.91 19.00
N ILE A 19 -1.18 0.15 18.56
CA ILE A 19 -0.61 1.14 17.64
C ILE A 19 0.14 2.18 18.47
N ALA A 20 1.45 2.27 18.29
CA ALA A 20 2.32 3.21 18.99
C ALA A 20 2.08 4.68 18.59
N GLU A 21 2.80 5.59 19.25
CA GLU A 21 2.82 7.00 18.85
C GLU A 21 3.39 7.18 17.45
N LEU A 22 2.92 8.23 16.75
CA LEU A 22 3.34 8.49 15.37
C LEU A 22 4.75 9.07 15.36
N GLU A 23 5.68 8.35 14.75
CA GLU A 23 7.02 8.85 14.42
C GLU A 23 7.05 9.33 12.97
N VAL A 24 7.63 10.51 12.75
CA VAL A 24 7.74 11.14 11.43
C VAL A 24 9.20 11.36 11.10
N HIS A 25 9.64 10.78 9.98
CA HIS A 25 11.02 10.89 9.50
C HIS A 25 11.03 11.64 8.17
N ASP A 26 11.97 12.58 8.02
CA ASP A 26 12.17 13.27 6.76
C ASP A 26 12.92 12.36 5.78
N MET A 27 12.27 12.07 4.66
CA MET A 27 12.88 11.30 3.58
C MET A 27 14.11 12.00 2.97
N GLY A 28 14.14 13.34 2.96
CA GLY A 28 15.27 14.10 2.42
C GLY A 28 16.53 14.01 3.27
N ALA A 29 16.38 13.69 4.57
CA ALA A 29 17.48 13.52 5.50
C ALA A 29 18.06 12.09 5.52
N MET A 30 17.41 11.13 4.83
CA MET A 30 17.88 9.75 4.81
C MET A 30 19.17 9.61 3.99
N ARG A 31 20.07 8.75 4.46
CA ARG A 31 21.31 8.48 3.73
C ARG A 31 20.99 7.77 2.43
N ASN A 32 21.66 8.16 1.35
CA ASN A 32 21.55 7.45 0.08
C ASN A 32 22.05 6.01 0.22
N ASN A 33 21.32 5.07 -0.37
CA ASN A 33 21.71 3.66 -0.42
C ASN A 33 21.78 3.21 -1.90
N PRO A 34 22.94 3.33 -2.55
CA PRO A 34 23.07 3.03 -3.98
C PRO A 34 22.75 1.57 -4.30
N GLU A 35 23.05 0.64 -3.40
CA GLU A 35 22.76 -0.79 -3.57
C GLU A 35 21.25 -1.03 -3.72
N ILE A 36 20.43 -0.54 -2.78
CA ILE A 36 18.96 -0.65 -2.87
C ILE A 36 18.42 0.16 -4.06
N HIS A 37 19.00 1.33 -4.32
CA HIS A 37 18.59 2.17 -5.44
C HIS A 37 18.71 1.42 -6.77
N ASP A 38 19.88 0.85 -7.03
CA ASP A 38 20.20 0.18 -8.28
C ASP A 38 19.43 -1.14 -8.40
N ALA A 39 19.29 -1.89 -7.31
CA ALA A 39 18.42 -3.06 -7.26
C ALA A 39 16.97 -2.72 -7.61
N LEU A 40 16.41 -1.62 -7.06
CA LEU A 40 15.06 -1.21 -7.41
C LEU A 40 14.96 -0.74 -8.87
N ALA A 41 15.98 -0.04 -9.38
CA ALA A 41 16.04 0.34 -10.79
C ALA A 41 15.97 -0.90 -11.69
N ASP A 42 16.68 -1.96 -11.34
CA ASP A 42 16.70 -3.24 -12.06
C ASP A 42 15.36 -3.96 -12.05
N ILE A 43 14.68 -3.99 -10.91
CA ILE A 43 13.31 -4.51 -10.81
C ILE A 43 12.38 -3.68 -11.71
N ARG A 44 12.49 -2.35 -11.65
CA ARG A 44 11.63 -1.43 -12.42
C ARG A 44 11.85 -1.49 -13.93
N ARG A 45 13.04 -1.90 -14.40
CA ARG A 45 13.31 -2.19 -15.81
C ARG A 45 12.55 -3.43 -16.30
N ARG A 46 12.34 -4.42 -15.42
CA ARG A 46 11.72 -5.71 -15.77
C ARG A 46 10.22 -5.77 -15.50
N ARG A 47 9.74 -5.05 -14.48
CA ARG A 47 8.36 -5.09 -13.97
C ARG A 47 7.95 -3.71 -13.47
N HIS A 48 6.66 -3.39 -13.51
CA HIS A 48 6.20 -2.16 -12.87
C HIS A 48 6.28 -2.31 -11.35
N SER A 49 7.25 -1.62 -10.76
CA SER A 49 7.35 -1.44 -9.31
C SER A 49 7.25 0.04 -8.94
N GLY A 50 6.76 0.31 -7.73
CA GLY A 50 6.63 1.65 -7.19
C GLY A 50 7.97 2.16 -6.64
N TRP A 51 8.20 3.47 -6.75
CA TRP A 51 9.43 4.10 -6.23
C TRP A 51 9.53 4.03 -4.70
N GLN A 52 8.40 3.91 -4.00
CA GLN A 52 8.33 3.97 -2.54
C GLN A 52 9.19 2.92 -1.83
N TYR A 53 9.55 1.82 -2.49
CA TYR A 53 10.34 0.76 -1.88
C TYR A 53 11.81 1.14 -1.67
N TYR A 54 12.37 2.05 -2.47
CA TYR A 54 13.73 2.54 -2.28
C TYR A 54 13.89 3.25 -0.93
N PRO A 55 13.15 4.34 -0.65
CA PRO A 55 13.28 5.04 0.62
C PRO A 55 12.88 4.17 1.81
N LEU A 56 11.84 3.33 1.67
CA LEU A 56 11.38 2.48 2.76
C LEU A 56 12.41 1.40 3.13
N SER A 57 12.95 0.69 2.15
CA SER A 57 13.96 -0.35 2.39
C SER A 57 15.27 0.25 2.91
N SER A 58 15.67 1.42 2.36
CA SER A 58 16.84 2.16 2.84
C SER A 58 16.71 2.58 4.30
N TYR A 59 15.53 3.09 4.69
CA TYR A 59 15.23 3.45 6.06
C TYR A 59 15.33 2.25 7.00
N ILE A 60 14.66 1.14 6.67
CA ILE A 60 14.64 -0.08 7.46
C ILE A 60 16.06 -0.62 7.65
N GLN A 61 16.88 -0.66 6.60
CA GLN A 61 18.27 -1.06 6.70
C GLN A 61 19.09 -0.13 7.60
N GLN A 62 18.91 1.19 7.50
CA GLN A 62 19.65 2.17 8.32
C GLN A 62 19.30 2.10 9.80
N GLN A 63 18.04 1.78 10.13
CA GLN A 63 17.58 1.60 11.50
C GLN A 63 17.92 0.22 12.08
N GLY A 64 18.51 -0.69 11.29
CA GLY A 64 18.76 -2.07 11.72
C GLY A 64 17.46 -2.85 12.00
N LEU A 65 16.36 -2.45 11.35
CA LEU A 65 15.06 -3.07 11.50
C LEU A 65 14.94 -4.30 10.58
N ASP A 66 14.15 -5.27 11.01
CA ASP A 66 13.87 -6.48 10.25
C ASP A 66 12.45 -6.97 10.54
N GLY A 67 11.92 -7.85 9.69
CA GLY A 67 10.60 -8.43 9.85
C GLY A 67 9.44 -7.45 9.68
N ILE A 68 9.67 -6.32 8.97
CA ILE A 68 8.67 -5.28 8.80
C ILE A 68 7.54 -5.76 7.89
N GLU A 69 6.31 -5.79 8.39
CA GLU A 69 5.17 -6.23 7.58
C GLU A 69 4.86 -5.21 6.48
N LEU A 70 4.87 -5.70 5.23
CA LEU A 70 4.47 -4.93 4.06
C LEU A 70 3.19 -5.50 3.49
N THR A 71 2.19 -4.62 3.35
CA THR A 71 0.92 -4.96 2.70
C THR A 71 1.13 -5.20 1.20
N ALA A 72 1.24 -6.47 0.84
CA ALA A 72 1.07 -6.98 -0.52
C ALA A 72 -0.07 -7.99 -0.46
N GLN A 73 -1.10 -7.82 -1.29
CA GLN A 73 -2.24 -8.74 -1.35
C GLN A 73 -2.20 -9.55 -2.64
N LYS A 74 -3.01 -10.61 -2.68
CA LYS A 74 -3.09 -11.50 -3.84
C LYS A 74 -3.38 -10.71 -5.13
N TYR A 75 -2.57 -10.99 -6.16
CA TYR A 75 -2.63 -10.40 -7.51
C TYR A 75 -2.30 -8.91 -7.59
N ASP A 76 -1.66 -8.33 -6.59
CA ASP A 76 -1.10 -6.99 -6.73
C ASP A 76 0.26 -6.99 -7.43
N SER A 77 0.79 -5.80 -7.72
CA SER A 77 2.06 -5.68 -8.43
C SER A 77 3.22 -6.30 -7.66
N LEU A 78 3.20 -6.24 -6.32
CA LEU A 78 4.29 -6.74 -5.50
C LEU A 78 4.23 -8.26 -5.38
N SER A 79 3.02 -8.85 -5.23
CA SER A 79 2.85 -10.30 -5.25
C SER A 79 3.35 -10.91 -6.57
N VAL A 80 3.15 -10.21 -7.70
CA VAL A 80 3.66 -10.64 -9.02
C VAL A 80 5.18 -10.48 -9.14
N ILE A 81 5.76 -9.46 -8.51
CA ILE A 81 7.23 -9.28 -8.49
C ILE A 81 7.90 -10.39 -7.69
N LEU A 82 7.28 -10.84 -6.59
CA LEU A 82 7.84 -11.80 -5.65
C LEU A 82 7.39 -13.24 -5.91
N ASP A 83 6.69 -13.49 -7.02
CA ASP A 83 6.18 -14.81 -7.35
C ASP A 83 7.31 -15.85 -7.45
N GLY A 84 7.14 -16.99 -6.77
CA GLY A 84 8.17 -18.03 -6.64
C GLY A 84 9.39 -17.66 -5.78
N MET A 85 9.42 -16.47 -5.16
CA MET A 85 10.54 -16.02 -4.33
C MET A 85 10.34 -16.20 -2.84
N LEU A 86 9.09 -16.44 -2.43
CA LEU A 86 8.69 -16.44 -1.03
C LEU A 86 8.74 -17.83 -0.41
N GLU A 87 9.13 -17.88 0.85
CA GLU A 87 8.97 -19.04 1.72
C GLU A 87 8.02 -18.71 2.88
N PRO A 88 7.13 -19.63 3.27
CA PRO A 88 6.26 -19.43 4.42
C PRO A 88 7.03 -19.62 5.73
N PHE A 89 6.59 -18.93 6.77
CA PHE A 89 7.01 -19.16 8.15
C PHE A 89 5.84 -18.89 9.11
N GLU A 90 5.86 -19.52 10.27
CA GLU A 90 4.83 -19.36 11.28
C GLU A 90 5.09 -18.16 12.18
N THR A 91 4.02 -17.45 12.53
CA THR A 91 4.01 -16.39 13.54
C THR A 91 2.96 -16.70 14.61
N PRO A 92 2.97 -16.04 15.78
CA PRO A 92 1.87 -16.14 16.73
C PRO A 92 0.49 -15.75 16.18
N PHE A 93 0.45 -15.07 15.03
CA PHE A 93 -0.77 -14.59 14.38
C PHE A 93 -1.13 -15.38 13.11
N GLY A 94 -0.41 -16.48 12.83
CA GLY A 94 -0.59 -17.33 11.66
C GLY A 94 0.58 -17.26 10.68
N ALA A 95 0.41 -17.88 9.52
CA ALA A 95 1.45 -17.94 8.49
C ALA A 95 1.74 -16.55 7.91
N SER A 96 3.03 -16.27 7.73
CA SER A 96 3.53 -15.12 6.98
C SER A 96 4.60 -15.59 6.00
N TYR A 97 5.07 -14.68 5.16
CA TYR A 97 5.95 -14.98 4.05
C TYR A 97 7.14 -14.03 4.05
N ARG A 98 8.31 -14.53 3.67
CA ARG A 98 9.53 -13.73 3.47
C ARG A 98 10.24 -14.21 2.22
N ILE A 99 11.15 -13.40 1.69
CA ILE A 99 11.98 -13.85 0.57
C ILE A 99 12.91 -14.97 1.05
N SER A 100 12.91 -16.08 0.32
CA SER A 100 13.79 -17.20 0.63
C SER A 100 15.26 -16.81 0.43
N GLY A 101 16.12 -17.26 1.36
CA GLY A 101 17.57 -17.02 1.27
C GLY A 101 18.22 -17.58 0.00
N LYS A 102 17.54 -18.48 -0.72
CA LYS A 102 17.96 -18.97 -2.05
C LYS A 102 18.08 -17.87 -3.10
N HIS A 103 17.41 -16.74 -2.89
CA HIS A 103 17.42 -15.59 -3.78
C HIS A 103 18.43 -14.51 -3.36
N GLN A 104 19.35 -14.80 -2.44
CA GLN A 104 20.45 -13.90 -2.10
C GLN A 104 21.22 -13.45 -3.35
N GLY A 105 21.58 -12.16 -3.39
CA GLY A 105 22.21 -11.54 -4.55
C GLY A 105 21.27 -11.11 -5.68
N THR A 106 19.98 -11.45 -5.61
CA THR A 106 18.98 -10.90 -6.55
C THR A 106 18.61 -9.46 -6.17
N PRO A 107 18.18 -8.63 -7.14
CA PRO A 107 17.64 -7.31 -6.86
C PRO A 107 16.43 -7.36 -5.90
N GLU A 108 15.53 -8.32 -6.08
CA GLU A 108 14.34 -8.50 -5.25
C GLU A 108 14.72 -8.79 -3.79
N HIS A 109 15.67 -9.71 -3.56
CA HIS A 109 16.17 -9.96 -2.20
C HIS A 109 16.81 -8.71 -1.59
N THR A 110 17.59 -7.97 -2.38
CA THR A 110 18.24 -6.73 -1.92
C THR A 110 17.23 -5.69 -1.44
N VAL A 111 16.14 -5.49 -2.19
CA VAL A 111 15.11 -4.50 -1.84
C VAL A 111 14.19 -5.02 -0.73
N PHE A 112 13.83 -6.30 -0.74
CA PHE A 112 12.67 -6.79 0.00
C PHE A 112 12.96 -7.80 1.13
N SER A 113 14.22 -8.19 1.36
CA SER A 113 14.59 -9.21 2.37
C SER A 113 14.23 -8.86 3.82
N ARG A 114 14.03 -7.57 4.13
CA ARG A 114 13.67 -7.09 5.47
C ARG A 114 12.17 -6.95 5.71
N PHE A 115 11.37 -7.34 4.72
CA PHE A 115 9.93 -7.32 4.82
C PHE A 115 9.36 -8.72 4.99
N THR A 116 8.19 -8.76 5.61
CA THR A 116 7.31 -9.94 5.67
C THR A 116 5.97 -9.61 5.03
N PHE A 117 5.27 -10.63 4.52
CA PHE A 117 4.09 -10.45 3.67
C PHE A 117 2.91 -11.31 4.16
N PRO A 118 2.29 -10.98 5.30
CA PRO A 118 1.28 -11.83 5.94
C PRO A 118 0.01 -12.05 5.11
N ILE A 119 -0.28 -11.16 4.17
CA ILE A 119 -1.52 -11.18 3.38
C ILE A 119 -1.29 -11.40 1.87
N ILE A 120 -0.11 -11.86 1.46
CA ILE A 120 0.27 -11.98 0.04
C ILE A 120 -0.62 -12.94 -0.75
N ASP A 121 -1.16 -13.96 -0.09
CA ASP A 121 -2.08 -14.92 -0.69
C ASP A 121 -3.55 -14.63 -0.41
N VAL A 122 -3.84 -13.52 0.28
CA VAL A 122 -5.20 -13.10 0.65
C VAL A 122 -5.71 -12.08 -0.36
N SER A 123 -6.85 -12.36 -0.98
CA SER A 123 -7.51 -11.44 -1.90
C SER A 123 -8.23 -10.30 -1.16
N LYS A 124 -8.50 -9.19 -1.84
CA LYS A 124 -9.28 -8.08 -1.27
C LYS A 124 -10.67 -8.50 -0.74
N ARG A 125 -11.29 -9.52 -1.34
CA ARG A 125 -12.59 -10.03 -0.88
C ARG A 125 -12.43 -10.83 0.40
N GLU A 126 -11.43 -11.70 0.47
CA GLU A 126 -11.11 -12.45 1.70
C GLU A 126 -10.73 -11.50 2.84
N MET A 127 -9.90 -10.48 2.58
CA MET A 127 -9.59 -9.45 3.58
C MET A 127 -10.86 -8.78 4.13
N HIS A 128 -11.83 -8.47 3.27
CA HIS A 128 -13.10 -7.89 3.69
C HIS A 128 -13.93 -8.87 4.54
N THR A 129 -14.03 -10.13 4.13
CA THR A 129 -14.73 -11.17 4.87
C THR A 129 -14.09 -11.38 6.25
N GLN A 130 -12.77 -11.55 6.29
CA GLN A 130 -12.02 -11.71 7.53
C GLN A 130 -12.21 -10.50 8.45
N ALA A 131 -12.17 -9.28 7.91
CA ALA A 131 -12.41 -8.07 8.71
C ALA A 131 -13.81 -8.02 9.33
N ALA A 132 -14.82 -8.53 8.61
CA ALA A 132 -16.18 -8.62 9.13
C ALA A 132 -16.28 -9.70 10.23
N GLU A 133 -15.73 -10.88 9.98
CA GLU A 133 -15.73 -12.03 10.91
C GLU A 133 -15.02 -11.71 12.22
N HIS A 134 -13.91 -11.00 12.15
CA HIS A 134 -13.11 -10.60 13.31
C HIS A 134 -13.54 -9.24 13.89
N GLY A 135 -14.62 -8.65 13.38
CA GLY A 135 -15.23 -7.45 13.95
C GLY A 135 -14.42 -6.15 13.83
N PHE A 136 -13.45 -6.07 12.93
CA PHE A 136 -12.65 -4.86 12.69
C PHE A 136 -12.96 -4.15 11.36
N LEU A 137 -13.97 -4.61 10.61
CA LEU A 137 -14.46 -3.96 9.40
C LEU A 137 -14.82 -2.47 9.60
N PRO A 138 -15.52 -2.04 10.67
CA PRO A 138 -15.82 -0.63 10.87
C PRO A 138 -14.57 0.25 10.94
N LEU A 139 -13.51 -0.23 11.61
CA LEU A 139 -12.22 0.48 11.68
C LEU A 139 -11.54 0.52 10.30
N MET A 140 -11.59 -0.58 9.55
CA MET A 140 -11.09 -0.61 8.19
C MET A 140 -11.83 0.35 7.26
N GLU A 141 -13.11 0.62 7.47
CA GLU A 141 -13.90 1.54 6.67
C GLU A 141 -13.51 3.01 6.89
N GLU A 142 -12.92 3.35 8.03
CA GLU A 142 -12.36 4.68 8.32
C GLU A 142 -11.08 4.99 7.52
N THR A 143 -10.45 3.98 6.91
CA THR A 143 -9.20 4.18 6.16
C THR A 143 -9.39 4.96 4.87
N TRP A 144 -8.37 5.75 4.53
CA TRP A 144 -8.37 6.61 3.35
C TRP A 144 -7.46 6.07 2.25
N PHE A 145 -7.98 5.96 1.02
CA PHE A 145 -7.23 5.42 -0.13
C PHE A 145 -7.19 6.34 -1.36
N CYS A 146 -7.98 7.42 -1.40
CA CYS A 146 -8.11 8.22 -2.61
C CYS A 146 -6.94 9.19 -2.78
N HIS A 147 -6.19 9.09 -3.87
CA HIS A 147 -5.05 9.97 -4.17
C HIS A 147 -5.41 11.43 -4.46
N SER A 148 -6.66 11.71 -4.84
CA SER A 148 -7.04 13.04 -5.32
C SER A 148 -8.48 13.38 -4.93
N PRO A 149 -8.78 13.56 -3.63
CA PRO A 149 -10.11 13.89 -3.14
C PRO A 149 -10.76 15.04 -3.90
N LEU A 150 -12.09 15.06 -3.87
CA LEU A 150 -12.86 16.23 -4.28
C LEU A 150 -12.77 17.33 -3.20
N LYS A 151 -13.25 18.53 -3.53
CA LYS A 151 -13.21 19.68 -2.61
C LYS A 151 -14.00 19.46 -1.32
N ASP A 152 -15.02 18.62 -1.37
CA ASP A 152 -15.86 18.20 -0.24
C ASP A 152 -15.22 17.07 0.58
N GLY A 153 -13.97 16.67 0.28
CA GLY A 153 -13.29 15.58 0.95
C GLY A 153 -13.74 14.19 0.49
N SER A 154 -14.60 14.07 -0.52
CA SER A 154 -15.07 12.77 -1.01
C SER A 154 -14.05 12.08 -1.92
N GLN A 155 -14.13 10.75 -2.01
CA GLN A 155 -13.35 9.96 -2.98
C GLN A 155 -13.69 10.38 -4.42
N CYS A 156 -12.68 10.43 -5.30
CA CYS A 156 -12.84 10.99 -6.64
C CYS A 156 -13.44 10.05 -7.69
N GLY A 157 -13.50 8.75 -7.38
CA GLY A 157 -14.00 7.70 -8.27
C GLY A 157 -13.13 7.39 -9.50
N THR A 158 -12.00 8.06 -9.70
CA THR A 158 -11.23 8.02 -10.97
C THR A 158 -9.73 7.83 -10.82
N CYS A 159 -9.15 7.98 -9.63
CA CYS A 159 -7.76 7.62 -9.37
C CYS A 159 -7.59 6.09 -9.30
N THR A 160 -6.37 5.58 -9.48
CA THR A 160 -6.09 4.13 -9.49
C THR A 160 -6.66 3.41 -8.26
N PRO A 161 -6.45 3.88 -7.01
CA PRO A 161 -7.07 3.23 -5.84
C PRO A 161 -8.59 3.20 -5.86
N CYS A 162 -9.26 4.26 -6.34
CA CYS A 162 -10.72 4.27 -6.48
C CYS A 162 -11.19 3.23 -7.50
N ILE A 163 -10.50 3.15 -8.65
CA ILE A 163 -10.83 2.19 -9.72
C ILE A 163 -10.66 0.75 -9.21
N VAL A 164 -9.53 0.47 -8.56
CA VAL A 164 -9.24 -0.86 -7.97
C VAL A 164 -10.29 -1.21 -6.93
N SER A 165 -10.68 -0.27 -6.05
CA SER A 165 -11.72 -0.52 -5.04
C SER A 165 -13.09 -0.81 -5.67
N ILE A 166 -13.48 -0.07 -6.71
CA ILE A 166 -14.73 -0.32 -7.45
C ILE A 166 -14.72 -1.69 -8.12
N ARG A 167 -13.62 -2.05 -8.81
CA ARG A 167 -13.48 -3.35 -9.50
C ARG A 167 -13.40 -4.52 -8.54
N GLY A 168 -12.78 -4.32 -7.38
CA GLY A 168 -12.62 -5.31 -6.32
C GLY A 168 -13.85 -5.54 -5.45
N GLY A 169 -15.05 -5.06 -5.85
CA GLY A 169 -16.30 -5.25 -5.10
C GLY A 169 -16.52 -4.27 -3.94
N MET A 170 -15.55 -3.40 -3.63
CA MET A 170 -15.64 -2.39 -2.57
C MET A 170 -16.09 -1.02 -3.09
N GLY A 171 -16.91 -1.02 -4.15
CA GLY A 171 -17.43 0.21 -4.76
C GLY A 171 -18.40 1.00 -3.88
N TYR A 172 -18.84 0.45 -2.75
CA TYR A 172 -19.66 1.15 -1.76
C TYR A 172 -18.86 2.22 -0.99
N ARG A 173 -17.54 2.05 -0.88
CA ARG A 173 -16.61 3.03 -0.27
C ARG A 173 -16.37 4.27 -1.15
N VAL A 174 -16.98 4.33 -2.33
CA VAL A 174 -16.91 5.45 -3.26
C VAL A 174 -18.32 6.02 -3.44
N PRO A 175 -18.55 7.31 -3.15
CA PRO A 175 -19.88 7.91 -3.25
C PRO A 175 -20.50 7.70 -4.62
N LEU A 176 -21.80 7.37 -4.66
CA LEU A 176 -22.53 7.02 -5.89
C LEU A 176 -22.31 8.04 -7.03
N LYS A 177 -22.38 9.34 -6.70
CA LYS A 177 -22.16 10.45 -7.65
C LYS A 177 -20.79 10.39 -8.34
N THR A 178 -19.75 10.01 -7.60
CA THR A 178 -18.37 9.95 -8.12
C THR A 178 -18.07 8.60 -8.75
N ARG A 179 -18.74 7.53 -8.32
CA ARG A 179 -18.69 6.21 -8.94
C ARG A 179 -19.22 6.22 -10.38
N LEU A 180 -20.18 7.08 -10.69
CA LEU A 180 -20.64 7.28 -12.08
C LEU A 180 -19.52 7.84 -12.98
N ARG A 181 -18.57 8.62 -12.44
CA ARG A 181 -17.43 9.16 -13.20
C ARG A 181 -16.48 8.08 -13.69
N TYR A 182 -16.39 6.95 -12.98
CA TYR A 182 -15.67 5.76 -13.45
C TYR A 182 -16.31 5.21 -14.72
N ARG A 183 -17.65 5.13 -14.76
CA ARG A 183 -18.41 4.60 -15.89
C ARG A 183 -18.38 5.52 -17.11
N THR A 184 -18.44 6.83 -16.90
CA THR A 184 -18.44 7.82 -18.00
C THR A 184 -17.04 8.13 -18.54
N ARG A 185 -15.97 7.57 -17.94
CA ARG A 185 -14.56 7.70 -18.35
C ARG A 185 -14.16 9.11 -18.79
N THR A 186 -14.70 10.17 -18.19
CA THR A 186 -14.24 11.53 -18.53
C THR A 186 -12.79 11.63 -18.07
N PRO A 187 -11.78 11.69 -18.97
CA PRO A 187 -10.41 11.57 -18.54
C PRO A 187 -10.09 12.82 -17.74
N ARG A 188 -9.85 12.67 -16.43
CA ARG A 188 -9.22 13.74 -15.64
C ARG A 188 -7.95 14.24 -16.36
N ARG A 189 -7.25 13.39 -17.13
CA ARG A 189 -6.14 13.78 -18.01
C ARG A 189 -6.49 14.93 -18.96
N LEU A 190 -7.67 14.92 -19.59
CA LEU A 190 -8.12 15.98 -20.49
C LEU A 190 -8.40 17.27 -19.70
N PHE A 191 -9.14 17.15 -18.59
CA PHE A 191 -9.49 18.28 -17.72
C PHE A 191 -8.26 18.93 -17.04
N TRP A 192 -7.27 18.12 -16.62
CA TRP A 192 -6.02 18.59 -16.01
C TRP A 192 -5.06 19.14 -17.06
N ALA A 193 -4.97 18.55 -18.25
CA ALA A 193 -4.21 19.11 -19.36
C ALA A 193 -4.75 20.48 -19.77
N ILE A 194 -6.08 20.63 -19.84
CA ILE A 194 -6.76 21.90 -20.13
C ILE A 194 -6.50 22.93 -19.01
N ARG A 195 -6.65 22.56 -17.73
CA ARG A 195 -6.35 23.48 -16.60
C ARG A 195 -4.87 23.88 -16.52
N LYS A 196 -3.94 22.97 -16.81
CA LYS A 196 -2.49 23.27 -16.83
C LYS A 196 -2.13 24.21 -17.98
N LYS A 197 -2.82 24.09 -19.12
CA LYS A 197 -2.68 25.01 -20.27
C LYS A 197 -3.22 26.40 -19.92
N LEU A 198 -4.38 26.49 -19.29
CA LEU A 198 -5.01 27.76 -18.88
C LEU A 198 -4.25 28.52 -17.77
N ARG A 199 -3.56 27.83 -16.84
CA ARG A 199 -2.70 28.48 -15.83
C ARG A 199 -1.40 29.07 -16.40
N ARG A 200 -0.99 28.69 -17.61
CA ARG A 200 0.20 29.23 -18.30
C ARG A 200 -0.11 30.44 -19.19
N THR A 201 -1.39 30.71 -19.45
CA THR A 201 -1.83 31.80 -20.33
C THR A 201 -2.24 33.05 -19.56
N PHE A 202 -2.30 32.99 -18.22
CA PHE A 202 -2.71 34.07 -17.33
C PHE A 202 -1.81 34.19 -16.09
N GLY A 203 -0.52 33.89 -16.25
CA GLY A 203 0.51 34.09 -15.22
C GLY A 203 1.79 34.57 -15.89
#